data_AF-A0A6J5TT04-F1
#
_entry.id   AF-A0A6J5TT04-F1
#
_cell.length_a   1.000
_cell.length_b   1.000
_cell.length_c   1.000
_cell.angle_alpha   90.00
_cell.angle_beta   90.00
_cell.angle_gamma   90.00
#
_symmetry.space_group_name_H-M   'P 1'
#
loop_
_entity.id
_entity.type
_entity.pdbx_description
1 polymer ?
#
loop_
_entity_poly.entity_id
_entity_poly.type
_entity_poly.pdbx_seq_one_letter_code
_entity_poly.pdbx_strand_id
1 'polypeptide(L)'
;MEVGTDFRHWDELIPDALGLIFSNLTLQDLLTVIPRVCQSWSKAVMGPYCWQEIDIEEWSNRCRPQHLDRMLQMLITRSCGSLRKLCVSGLQNDMIFSYITEHAGSLQTLRLPRSEIGDSIVEKTAGRLSTITFLDLSYCGKIGSRALEAIGKNCKLLVGLCRNMHPLDTAGKPLMDEEAHAIATTMPRLKHLEMAYHLISTKSALQILSSCTELEFLDLRGCWDVQLEDKFLKEKYPKLKVLGPLILDYYERNEWEDCSDFSDASEYLAWEFVAGELEDYYDDDDDVSYDGMWDDEGRLEELELRFYEGIDQNGDAVYGGHGWPPSP
;
A
#
# COMPACT_ATOMS: atom_id res chain seq x y z
N MET A 1 26.92 -31.33 -43.60
CA MET A 1 25.76 -31.46 -42.70
C MET A 1 25.79 -30.24 -41.81
N GLU A 2 25.05 -29.20 -42.21
CA GLU A 2 24.86 -28.04 -41.34
C GLU A 2 23.85 -28.45 -40.28
N VAL A 3 24.30 -28.54 -39.04
CA VAL A 3 23.40 -28.64 -37.88
C VAL A 3 22.78 -27.26 -37.79
N GLY A 4 21.58 -27.10 -38.36
CA GLY A 4 20.76 -25.91 -38.16
C GLY A 4 20.53 -25.77 -36.66
N THR A 5 21.27 -24.88 -36.02
CA THR A 5 20.99 -24.42 -34.67
C THR A 5 19.65 -23.71 -34.76
N ASP A 6 18.60 -24.41 -34.33
CA ASP A 6 17.23 -23.93 -34.24
C ASP A 6 17.15 -22.88 -33.13
N PHE A 7 17.75 -21.71 -33.38
CA PHE A 7 17.74 -20.59 -32.45
C PHE A 7 16.33 -20.02 -32.43
N ARG A 8 15.68 -20.12 -31.28
CA ARG A 8 14.37 -19.50 -31.08
C ARG A 8 14.55 -17.98 -31.00
N HIS A 9 13.91 -17.27 -31.92
CA HIS A 9 13.88 -15.81 -31.98
C HIS A 9 12.93 -15.25 -30.90
N TRP A 10 13.33 -15.35 -29.64
CA TRP A 10 12.54 -14.87 -28.50
C TRP A 10 12.30 -13.35 -28.52
N ASP A 11 13.13 -12.60 -29.25
CA ASP A 11 13.01 -11.17 -29.48
C ASP A 11 11.94 -10.81 -30.55
N GLU A 12 11.53 -11.76 -31.38
CA GLU A 12 10.47 -11.62 -32.38
C GLU A 12 9.07 -11.96 -31.82
N LEU A 13 8.98 -12.35 -30.55
CA LEU A 13 7.70 -12.50 -29.89
C LEU A 13 6.90 -11.19 -29.92
N ILE A 14 5.59 -11.31 -30.08
CA ILE A 14 4.71 -10.14 -30.05
C ILE A 14 4.84 -9.43 -28.67
N PRO A 15 4.82 -8.09 -28.63
CA PRO A 15 4.98 -7.33 -27.39
C PRO A 15 4.02 -7.75 -26.27
N ASP A 16 2.80 -8.15 -26.62
CA ASP A 16 1.77 -8.60 -25.68
C ASP A 16 2.18 -9.91 -24.98
N ALA A 17 2.78 -10.85 -25.72
CA ALA A 17 3.27 -12.11 -25.16
C ALA A 17 4.50 -11.87 -24.27
N LEU A 18 5.41 -10.98 -24.69
CA LEU A 18 6.54 -10.55 -23.86
C LEU A 18 6.05 -9.87 -22.58
N GLY A 19 5.06 -8.99 -22.67
CA GLY A 19 4.47 -8.32 -21.51
C GLY A 19 3.88 -9.28 -20.49
N LEU A 20 3.17 -10.32 -20.96
CA LEU A 20 2.64 -11.38 -20.09
C LEU A 20 3.73 -12.26 -19.46
N ILE A 21 4.86 -12.45 -20.15
CA ILE A 21 6.01 -13.16 -19.55
C ILE A 21 6.63 -12.27 -18.48
N PHE A 22 6.91 -11.00 -18.82
CA PHE A 22 7.59 -10.05 -17.96
C PHE A 22 6.76 -9.64 -16.75
N SER A 23 5.43 -9.72 -16.80
CA SER A 23 4.57 -9.48 -15.64
C SER A 23 4.79 -10.47 -14.49
N ASN A 24 5.50 -11.58 -14.73
CA ASN A 24 5.91 -12.52 -13.68
C ASN A 24 7.29 -12.18 -13.06
N LEU A 25 7.96 -11.14 -13.55
CA LEU A 25 9.26 -10.71 -13.04
C LEU A 25 9.09 -9.65 -11.96
N THR A 26 10.17 -9.43 -11.21
CA THR A 26 10.17 -8.39 -10.18
C THR A 26 10.13 -7.01 -10.82
N LEU A 27 9.62 -6.03 -10.07
CA LEU A 27 9.66 -4.62 -10.49
C LEU A 27 11.09 -4.16 -10.81
N GLN A 28 12.07 -4.66 -10.05
CA GLN A 28 13.48 -4.36 -10.27
C GLN A 28 13.95 -4.87 -11.63
N ASP A 29 13.64 -6.11 -11.98
CA ASP A 29 14.02 -6.70 -13.27
C ASP A 29 13.37 -5.94 -14.43
N LEU A 30 12.08 -5.60 -14.29
CA LEU A 30 11.34 -4.82 -15.27
C LEU A 30 11.98 -3.45 -15.50
N LEU A 31 12.43 -2.77 -14.44
CA LEU A 31 12.99 -1.43 -14.55
C LEU A 31 14.46 -1.40 -14.98
N THR A 32 15.24 -2.46 -14.70
CA THR A 32 16.70 -2.41 -14.84
C THR A 32 17.29 -3.45 -15.79
N VAL A 33 16.81 -4.69 -15.74
CA VAL A 33 17.41 -5.82 -16.46
C VAL A 33 16.80 -5.95 -17.85
N ILE A 34 15.47 -6.06 -17.93
CA ILE A 34 14.76 -6.34 -19.18
C ILE A 34 14.96 -5.27 -20.25
N PRO A 35 14.95 -3.96 -19.93
CA PRO A 35 15.21 -2.92 -20.92
C PRO A 35 16.63 -2.96 -21.52
N ARG A 36 17.57 -3.64 -20.85
CA ARG A 36 18.98 -3.76 -21.28
C ARG A 36 19.26 -5.01 -22.13
N VAL A 37 18.31 -5.95 -22.23
CA VAL A 37 18.50 -7.20 -22.99
C VAL A 37 18.53 -6.94 -24.49
N CYS A 38 17.49 -6.31 -25.03
CA CYS A 38 17.43 -5.90 -26.43
C CYS A 38 16.37 -4.80 -26.66
N GLN A 39 16.39 -4.18 -27.84
CA GLN A 39 15.44 -3.09 -28.16
C GLN A 39 13.98 -3.57 -28.17
N SER A 40 13.71 -4.81 -28.60
CA SER A 40 12.35 -5.38 -28.61
C SER A 40 11.79 -5.51 -27.18
N TRP A 41 12.60 -6.04 -26.26
CA TRP A 41 12.22 -6.22 -24.86
C TRP A 41 12.07 -4.87 -24.14
N SER A 42 12.96 -3.92 -24.43
CA SER A 42 12.83 -2.53 -23.96
C SER A 42 11.50 -1.90 -24.38
N LYS A 43 11.11 -2.04 -25.66
CA LYS A 43 9.81 -1.56 -26.16
C LYS A 43 8.63 -2.27 -25.50
N ALA A 44 8.73 -3.59 -25.28
CA ALA A 44 7.67 -4.36 -24.63
C ALA A 44 7.45 -3.91 -23.17
N VAL A 45 8.53 -3.65 -22.42
CA VAL A 45 8.44 -3.09 -21.06
C VAL A 45 7.91 -1.67 -21.05
N MET A 46 8.24 -0.84 -22.03
CA MET A 46 7.64 0.50 -22.12
C MET A 46 6.15 0.48 -22.48
N GLY A 47 5.62 -0.67 -22.91
CA GLY A 47 4.21 -0.88 -23.21
C GLY A 47 3.34 -1.16 -21.98
N PRO A 48 2.00 -1.08 -22.12
CA PRO A 48 1.06 -1.13 -21.00
C PRO A 48 0.96 -2.49 -20.30
N TYR A 49 1.25 -3.58 -21.02
CA TYR A 49 1.00 -4.95 -20.54
C TYR A 49 1.83 -5.34 -19.31
N CYS A 50 3.04 -4.79 -19.18
CA CYS A 50 3.89 -5.04 -18.00
C CYS A 50 3.39 -4.32 -16.74
N TRP A 51 2.48 -3.35 -16.89
CA TRP A 51 2.07 -2.42 -15.83
C TRP A 51 0.56 -2.47 -15.54
N GLN A 52 -0.09 -3.59 -15.86
CA GLN A 52 -1.48 -3.82 -15.47
C GLN A 52 -1.61 -4.09 -13.98
N GLU A 53 -0.56 -4.63 -13.36
CA GLU A 53 -0.47 -4.86 -11.92
C GLU A 53 0.81 -4.23 -11.39
N ILE A 54 0.68 -3.27 -10.49
CA ILE A 54 1.79 -2.60 -9.82
C ILE A 54 1.69 -2.88 -8.34
N ASP A 55 2.68 -3.60 -7.81
CA ASP A 55 2.82 -3.85 -6.39
C ASP A 55 4.17 -3.29 -5.91
N ILE A 56 4.09 -2.17 -5.18
CA ILE A 56 5.23 -1.47 -4.59
C ILE A 56 5.03 -1.30 -3.08
N GLU A 57 4.15 -2.07 -2.44
CA GLU A 57 3.79 -1.86 -1.05
C GLU A 57 5.00 -1.95 -0.13
N GLU A 58 5.83 -2.98 -0.27
CA GLU A 58 7.06 -3.14 0.53
C GLU A 58 8.08 -2.05 0.24
N TRP A 59 8.30 -1.72 -1.04
CA TRP A 59 9.24 -0.68 -1.44
C TRP A 59 8.84 0.69 -0.90
N SER A 60 7.55 1.03 -0.98
CA SER A 60 7.01 2.30 -0.50
C SER A 60 7.23 2.52 1.00
N ASN A 61 7.23 1.46 1.80
CA ASN A 61 7.50 1.54 3.24
C ASN A 61 8.94 1.90 3.58
N ARG A 62 9.88 1.62 2.67
CA ARG A 62 11.32 1.88 2.84
C ARG A 62 11.76 3.14 2.11
N CYS A 63 10.90 3.69 1.27
CA CYS A 63 11.19 4.80 0.38
C CYS A 63 10.86 6.14 1.04
N ARG A 64 11.62 7.20 0.71
CA ARG A 64 11.22 8.57 1.06
C ARG A 64 9.97 8.97 0.25
N PRO A 65 9.03 9.71 0.84
CA PRO A 65 7.78 10.09 0.15
C PRO A 65 7.98 10.81 -1.19
N GLN A 66 9.00 11.66 -1.31
CA GLN A 66 9.27 12.42 -2.54
C GLN A 66 9.61 11.52 -3.74
N HIS A 67 10.26 10.38 -3.50
CA HIS A 67 10.57 9.42 -4.54
C HIS A 67 9.38 8.52 -4.86
N LEU A 68 8.49 8.30 -3.89
CA LEU A 68 7.27 7.52 -4.08
C LEU A 68 6.34 8.16 -5.11
N ASP A 69 6.10 9.47 -4.98
CA ASP A 69 5.21 10.20 -5.90
C ASP A 69 5.71 10.13 -7.35
N ARG A 70 7.02 10.36 -7.56
CA ARG A 70 7.64 10.28 -8.90
C ARG A 70 7.58 8.86 -9.47
N MET A 71 7.87 7.85 -8.65
CA MET A 71 7.79 6.45 -9.05
C MET A 71 6.37 6.09 -9.46
N LEU A 72 5.37 6.43 -8.64
CA LEU A 72 3.97 6.17 -8.94
C LEU A 72 3.51 6.84 -10.23
N GLN A 73 3.82 8.12 -10.42
CA GLN A 73 3.48 8.85 -11.64
C GLN A 73 4.07 8.18 -12.88
N MET A 74 5.36 7.80 -12.81
CA MET A 74 6.03 7.10 -13.90
C MET A 74 5.36 5.76 -14.21
N LEU A 75 5.11 4.92 -13.20
CA LEU A 75 4.54 3.59 -13.40
C LEU A 75 3.08 3.64 -13.90
N ILE A 76 2.27 4.52 -13.33
CA ILE A 76 0.88 4.74 -13.77
C ILE A 76 0.85 5.27 -15.20
N THR A 77 1.75 6.19 -15.56
CA THR A 77 1.86 6.69 -16.95
C THR A 77 2.18 5.55 -17.92
N ARG A 78 3.11 4.65 -17.55
CA ARG A 78 3.45 3.47 -18.37
C ARG A 78 2.29 2.50 -18.55
N SER A 79 1.37 2.41 -17.59
CA SER A 79 0.18 1.56 -17.70
C SER A 79 -0.78 2.00 -18.81
N CYS A 80 -0.68 3.24 -19.31
CA CYS A 80 -1.52 3.79 -20.38
C CYS A 80 -3.03 3.55 -20.16
N GLY A 81 -3.50 3.70 -18.92
CA GLY A 81 -4.91 3.51 -18.55
C GLY A 81 -5.36 2.04 -18.42
N SER A 82 -4.45 1.08 -18.58
CA SER A 82 -4.73 -0.35 -18.43
C SER A 82 -4.49 -0.91 -17.02
N LEU A 83 -4.14 -0.04 -16.05
CA LEU A 83 -3.88 -0.42 -14.66
C LEU A 83 -5.11 -1.06 -14.01
N ARG A 84 -4.97 -2.31 -13.55
CA ARG A 84 -6.02 -3.12 -12.90
C ARG A 84 -5.77 -3.28 -11.40
N LYS A 85 -4.51 -3.40 -10.98
CA LYS A 85 -4.13 -3.57 -9.58
C LYS A 85 -3.04 -2.56 -9.20
N LEU A 86 -3.26 -1.82 -8.12
CA LEU A 86 -2.26 -0.95 -7.52
C LEU A 86 -2.14 -1.24 -6.02
N CYS A 87 -0.93 -1.52 -5.55
CA CYS A 87 -0.63 -1.72 -4.14
C CYS A 87 0.53 -0.81 -3.73
N VAL A 88 0.26 0.13 -2.84
CA VAL A 88 1.23 1.11 -2.36
C VAL A 88 0.84 1.56 -0.95
N SER A 89 1.81 1.78 -0.08
CA SER A 89 1.57 2.25 1.28
C SER A 89 2.13 3.67 1.48
N GLY A 90 1.57 4.41 2.43
CA GLY A 90 2.22 5.62 2.92
C GLY A 90 2.08 6.85 2.03
N LEU A 91 1.02 6.98 1.22
CA LEU A 91 0.80 8.20 0.43
C LEU A 91 0.63 9.40 1.37
N GLN A 92 1.39 10.48 1.18
CA GLN A 92 1.43 11.60 2.13
C GLN A 92 0.49 12.76 1.76
N ASN A 93 -0.08 12.76 0.56
CA ASN A 93 -0.85 13.89 0.05
C ASN A 93 -2.08 13.45 -0.76
N ASP A 94 -3.09 14.33 -0.81
CA ASP A 94 -4.30 14.13 -1.62
C ASP A 94 -4.02 14.24 -3.14
N MET A 95 -2.92 14.89 -3.53
CA MET A 95 -2.59 15.16 -4.94
C MET A 95 -2.26 13.88 -5.70
N ILE A 96 -1.46 12.98 -5.11
CA ILE A 96 -1.11 11.69 -5.72
C ILE A 96 -2.33 10.76 -5.77
N PHE A 97 -3.22 10.83 -4.78
CA PHE A 97 -4.49 10.12 -4.83
C PHE A 97 -5.36 10.63 -5.98
N SER A 98 -5.49 11.95 -6.15
CA SER A 98 -6.20 12.54 -7.30
C SER A 98 -5.63 12.04 -8.62
N TYR A 99 -4.29 12.05 -8.75
CA TYR A 99 -3.58 11.54 -9.93
C TYR A 99 -3.91 10.07 -10.20
N ILE A 100 -3.89 9.19 -9.18
CA ILE A 100 -4.31 7.78 -9.31
C ILE A 100 -5.75 7.71 -9.86
N THR A 101 -6.69 8.44 -9.25
CA THR A 101 -8.09 8.38 -9.69
C THR A 101 -8.31 8.92 -11.11
N GLU A 102 -7.48 9.85 -11.59
CA GLU A 102 -7.60 10.45 -12.92
C GLU A 102 -7.02 9.58 -14.02
N HIS A 103 -5.95 8.84 -13.73
CA HIS A 103 -5.23 8.06 -14.73
C HIS A 103 -5.51 6.55 -14.68
N ALA A 104 -6.22 6.06 -13.65
CA ALA A 104 -6.41 4.64 -13.40
C ALA A 104 -7.89 4.22 -13.32
N GLY A 105 -8.70 4.63 -14.30
CA GLY A 105 -10.13 4.30 -14.37
C GLY A 105 -10.46 2.81 -14.57
N SER A 106 -9.47 1.99 -14.93
CA SER A 106 -9.59 0.53 -15.09
C SER A 106 -9.28 -0.26 -13.81
N LEU A 107 -9.01 0.43 -12.69
CA LEU A 107 -8.63 -0.21 -11.42
C LEU A 107 -9.73 -1.11 -10.85
N GLN A 108 -9.35 -2.36 -10.58
CA GLN A 108 -10.18 -3.35 -9.93
C GLN A 108 -9.74 -3.61 -8.48
N THR A 109 -8.45 -3.46 -8.19
CA THR A 109 -7.87 -3.64 -6.86
C THR A 109 -6.99 -2.46 -6.51
N LEU A 110 -7.30 -1.79 -5.40
CA LEU A 110 -6.54 -0.66 -4.90
C LEU A 110 -6.21 -0.89 -3.42
N ARG A 111 -4.92 -0.97 -3.09
CA ARG A 111 -4.45 -1.08 -1.71
C ARG A 111 -3.60 0.15 -1.38
N LEU A 112 -4.06 0.94 -0.41
CA LEU A 112 -3.46 2.21 0.02
C LEU A 112 -3.23 2.27 1.55
N PRO A 113 -2.69 1.23 2.22
CA PRO A 113 -2.57 1.26 3.67
C PRO A 113 -1.66 2.39 4.17
N ARG A 114 -1.93 2.92 5.37
CA ARG A 114 -1.16 4.01 6.01
C ARG A 114 -1.08 5.30 5.19
N SER A 115 -2.10 5.57 4.38
CA SER A 115 -2.12 6.77 3.52
C SER A 115 -2.87 7.92 4.17
N GLU A 116 -2.34 9.12 3.98
CA GLU A 116 -2.83 10.40 4.49
C GLU A 116 -3.82 11.05 3.52
N ILE A 117 -4.91 10.33 3.21
CA ILE A 117 -5.94 10.75 2.25
C ILE A 117 -7.14 11.34 2.99
N GLY A 118 -7.53 12.57 2.64
CA GLY A 118 -8.67 13.25 3.24
C GLY A 118 -10.03 12.88 2.62
N ASP A 119 -11.10 12.97 3.43
CA ASP A 119 -12.48 12.79 2.94
C ASP A 119 -12.78 13.62 1.69
N SER A 120 -12.34 14.88 1.69
CA SER A 120 -12.71 15.85 0.66
C SER A 120 -12.22 15.48 -0.74
N ILE A 121 -11.06 14.82 -0.85
CA ILE A 121 -10.56 14.37 -2.16
C ILE A 121 -11.28 13.10 -2.60
N VAL A 122 -11.60 12.20 -1.66
CA VAL A 122 -12.35 10.97 -1.95
C VAL A 122 -13.75 11.32 -2.47
N GLU A 123 -14.46 12.25 -1.82
CA GLU A 123 -15.79 12.70 -2.27
C GLU A 123 -15.78 13.25 -3.70
N LYS A 124 -14.72 13.99 -4.08
CA LYS A 124 -14.58 14.58 -5.41
C LYS A 124 -14.25 13.55 -6.49
N THR A 125 -13.51 12.50 -6.15
CA THR A 125 -12.86 11.62 -7.13
C THR A 125 -13.39 10.19 -7.15
N ALA A 126 -14.16 9.76 -6.14
CA ALA A 126 -14.67 8.39 -6.01
C ALA A 126 -15.45 7.90 -7.24
N GLY A 127 -16.12 8.79 -7.98
CA GLY A 127 -16.82 8.45 -9.23
C GLY A 127 -15.92 7.81 -10.30
N ARG A 128 -14.62 8.10 -10.27
CA ARG A 128 -13.63 7.55 -11.21
C ARG A 128 -13.20 6.13 -10.87
N LEU A 129 -13.48 5.67 -9.65
CA LEU A 129 -13.13 4.35 -9.13
C LEU A 129 -14.29 3.33 -9.23
N SER A 130 -15.23 3.56 -10.16
CA SER A 130 -16.46 2.74 -10.30
C SER A 130 -16.21 1.26 -10.62
N THR A 131 -15.02 0.91 -11.11
CA THR A 131 -14.57 -0.44 -11.47
C THR A 131 -13.94 -1.21 -10.31
N ILE A 132 -13.71 -0.57 -9.16
CA ILE A 132 -13.08 -1.20 -8.00
C ILE A 132 -13.95 -2.33 -7.45
N THR A 133 -13.29 -3.47 -7.24
CA THR A 133 -13.82 -4.68 -6.60
C THR A 133 -13.22 -4.93 -5.23
N PHE A 134 -11.97 -4.53 -5.01
CA PHE A 134 -11.27 -4.66 -3.74
C PHE A 134 -10.56 -3.37 -3.37
N LEU A 135 -10.78 -2.90 -2.14
CA LEU A 135 -10.20 -1.67 -1.62
C LEU A 135 -9.60 -1.89 -0.23
N ASP A 136 -8.34 -1.51 -0.03
CA ASP A 136 -7.69 -1.50 1.28
C ASP A 136 -7.30 -0.06 1.67
N LEU A 137 -7.89 0.43 2.75
CA LEU A 137 -7.68 1.73 3.38
C LEU A 137 -7.29 1.57 4.86
N SER A 138 -6.64 0.45 5.18
CA SER A 138 -6.18 0.17 6.55
C SER A 138 -5.19 1.23 7.00
N TYR A 139 -5.34 1.70 8.24
CA TYR A 139 -4.47 2.70 8.88
C TYR A 139 -4.49 4.08 8.20
N CYS A 140 -5.52 4.39 7.41
CA CYS A 140 -5.74 5.73 6.88
C CYS A 140 -6.51 6.57 7.91
N GLY A 141 -5.81 7.36 8.74
CA GLY A 141 -6.43 8.10 9.85
C GLY A 141 -7.31 9.29 9.43
N LYS A 142 -7.09 9.83 8.22
CA LYS A 142 -7.83 10.98 7.66
C LYS A 142 -9.12 10.61 6.91
N ILE A 143 -9.33 9.32 6.66
CA ILE A 143 -10.54 8.79 6.04
C ILE A 143 -11.57 8.56 7.14
N GLY A 144 -12.78 9.07 6.94
CA GLY A 144 -13.92 8.85 7.82
C GLY A 144 -15.18 8.38 7.08
N SER A 145 -16.34 8.52 7.74
CA SER A 145 -17.62 8.03 7.22
C SER A 145 -18.04 8.66 5.89
N ARG A 146 -17.70 9.93 5.65
CA ARG A 146 -18.02 10.63 4.39
C ARG A 146 -17.27 10.04 3.20
N ALA A 147 -15.97 9.77 3.34
CA ALA A 147 -15.20 9.08 2.32
C ALA A 147 -15.79 7.70 2.02
N LEU A 148 -16.09 6.90 3.06
CA LEU A 148 -16.68 5.58 2.90
C LEU A 148 -18.05 5.64 2.22
N GLU A 149 -18.89 6.61 2.59
CA GLU A 149 -20.19 6.82 1.95
C GLU A 149 -20.02 7.17 0.46
N ALA A 150 -19.07 8.06 0.11
CA ALA A 150 -18.76 8.39 -1.28
C ALA A 150 -18.24 7.19 -2.06
N ILE A 151 -17.34 6.39 -1.48
CA ILE A 151 -16.84 5.14 -2.07
C ILE A 151 -18.01 4.20 -2.33
N GLY A 152 -18.85 3.92 -1.33
CA GLY A 152 -19.96 2.98 -1.48
C GLY A 152 -21.04 3.48 -2.46
N LYS A 153 -21.24 4.80 -2.57
CA LYS A 153 -22.14 5.39 -3.58
C LYS A 153 -21.62 5.23 -5.01
N ASN A 154 -20.31 5.25 -5.24
CA ASN A 154 -19.72 5.24 -6.58
C ASN A 154 -19.18 3.86 -7.01
N CYS A 155 -18.61 3.08 -6.09
CA CYS A 155 -17.95 1.80 -6.34
C CYS A 155 -18.93 0.63 -6.16
N LYS A 156 -19.89 0.48 -7.07
CA LYS A 156 -20.96 -0.52 -6.95
C LYS A 156 -20.53 -1.98 -7.17
N LEU A 157 -19.30 -2.18 -7.63
CA LEU A 157 -18.68 -3.48 -7.84
C LEU A 157 -17.83 -3.92 -6.64
N LEU A 158 -17.75 -3.11 -5.58
CA LEU A 158 -16.94 -3.39 -4.39
C LEU A 158 -17.47 -4.65 -3.67
N VAL A 159 -16.60 -5.66 -3.59
CA VAL A 159 -16.85 -6.94 -2.90
C VAL A 159 -15.94 -7.14 -1.70
N GLY A 160 -14.78 -6.48 -1.66
CA GLY A 160 -13.83 -6.54 -0.55
C GLY A 160 -13.44 -5.16 -0.06
N LEU A 161 -13.54 -4.92 1.24
CA LEU A 161 -13.09 -3.70 1.89
C LEU A 161 -12.24 -4.04 3.12
N CYS A 162 -11.01 -3.52 3.17
CA CYS A 162 -10.18 -3.54 4.36
C CYS A 162 -10.09 -2.12 4.94
N ARG A 163 -10.53 -1.96 6.18
CA ARG A 163 -10.57 -0.70 6.91
C ARG A 163 -10.18 -0.98 8.36
N ASN A 164 -8.92 -1.34 8.58
CA ASN A 164 -8.40 -1.60 9.92
C ASN A 164 -7.83 -0.31 10.54
N MET A 165 -7.90 -0.14 11.85
CA MET A 165 -7.31 1.00 12.57
C MET A 165 -6.13 0.57 13.44
N HIS A 166 -5.24 1.50 13.76
CA HIS A 166 -4.22 1.24 14.78
C HIS A 166 -4.84 1.45 16.17
N PRO A 167 -4.55 0.60 17.19
CA PRO A 167 -5.07 0.79 18.54
C PRO A 167 -4.78 2.17 19.14
N LEU A 168 -3.63 2.75 18.80
CA LEU A 168 -3.27 4.11 19.24
C LEU A 168 -4.17 5.19 18.62
N ASP A 169 -4.71 4.97 17.42
CA ASP A 169 -5.58 5.93 16.75
C ASP A 169 -6.99 5.92 17.32
N THR A 170 -7.37 4.84 18.01
CA THR A 170 -8.70 4.68 18.63
C THR A 170 -8.68 4.84 20.15
N ALA A 171 -7.51 4.75 20.79
CA ALA A 171 -7.37 4.92 22.23
C ALA A 171 -8.01 6.24 22.73
N GLY A 172 -8.92 6.12 23.71
CA GLY A 172 -9.55 7.27 24.37
C GLY A 172 -10.60 8.01 23.54
N LYS A 173 -10.94 7.55 22.32
CA LYS A 173 -12.00 8.12 21.51
C LYS A 173 -13.37 7.52 21.87
N PRO A 174 -14.49 8.25 21.64
CA PRO A 174 -15.83 7.69 21.80
C PRO A 174 -16.16 6.68 20.69
N LEU A 175 -17.22 5.90 20.89
CA LEU A 175 -17.82 5.06 19.85
C LEU A 175 -18.12 5.88 18.59
N MET A 176 -17.82 5.31 17.44
CA MET A 176 -17.95 5.90 16.12
C MET A 176 -18.66 4.93 15.17
N ASP A 177 -19.98 4.88 15.30
CA ASP A 177 -20.85 4.02 14.48
C ASP A 177 -21.06 4.56 13.06
N GLU A 178 -20.65 5.80 12.77
CA GLU A 178 -20.87 6.48 11.49
C GLU A 178 -20.23 5.74 10.30
N GLU A 179 -19.01 5.21 10.46
CA GLU A 179 -18.34 4.44 9.39
C GLU A 179 -19.09 3.14 9.11
N ALA A 180 -19.48 2.41 10.16
CA ALA A 180 -20.26 1.18 10.04
C ALA A 180 -21.63 1.43 9.41
N HIS A 181 -22.27 2.55 9.76
CA HIS A 181 -23.54 2.96 9.17
C HIS A 181 -23.42 3.30 7.68
N ALA A 182 -22.36 4.02 7.29
CA ALA A 182 -22.08 4.34 5.90
C ALA A 182 -21.86 3.07 5.05
N ILE A 183 -21.07 2.12 5.55
CA ILE A 183 -20.84 0.82 4.90
C ILE A 183 -22.15 0.06 4.74
N ALA A 184 -22.90 -0.11 5.82
CA ALA A 184 -24.17 -0.84 5.82
C ALA A 184 -25.17 -0.26 4.81
N THR A 185 -25.22 1.07 4.68
CA THR A 185 -26.19 1.75 3.82
C THR A 185 -25.79 1.73 2.34
N THR A 186 -24.50 1.76 2.03
CA THR A 186 -24.02 2.02 0.66
C THR A 186 -23.36 0.84 -0.03
N MET A 187 -22.93 -0.20 0.71
CA MET A 187 -22.12 -1.31 0.19
C MET A 187 -22.75 -2.70 0.41
N PRO A 188 -24.01 -2.96 -0.02
CA PRO A 188 -24.72 -4.21 0.30
C PRO A 188 -24.15 -5.48 -0.37
N ARG A 189 -23.21 -5.34 -1.30
CA ARG A 189 -22.58 -6.44 -2.06
C ARG A 189 -21.24 -6.91 -1.49
N LEU A 190 -20.83 -6.38 -0.34
CA LEU A 190 -19.60 -6.82 0.31
C LEU A 190 -19.67 -8.30 0.68
N LYS A 191 -18.61 -9.01 0.33
CA LYS A 191 -18.33 -10.41 0.68
C LYS A 191 -17.23 -10.52 1.73
N HIS A 192 -16.27 -9.59 1.69
CA HIS A 192 -15.15 -9.53 2.61
C HIS A 192 -15.08 -8.14 3.25
N LEU A 193 -15.15 -8.07 4.57
CA LEU A 193 -15.03 -6.83 5.30
C LEU A 193 -14.07 -7.00 6.48
N GLU A 194 -13.04 -6.15 6.52
CA GLU A 194 -12.17 -6.03 7.69
C GLU A 194 -12.36 -4.66 8.32
N MET A 195 -12.71 -4.66 9.60
CA MET A 195 -12.88 -3.45 10.42
C MET A 195 -12.24 -3.63 11.79
N ALA A 196 -11.03 -4.20 11.84
CA ALA A 196 -10.33 -4.42 13.10
C ALA A 196 -10.00 -3.10 13.81
N TYR A 197 -10.06 -3.12 15.14
CA TYR A 197 -9.78 -2.03 16.06
C TYR A 197 -10.68 -0.81 15.91
N HIS A 198 -11.85 -0.97 15.27
CA HIS A 198 -12.88 0.08 15.22
C HIS A 198 -13.66 0.16 16.54
N LEU A 199 -13.99 1.39 16.94
CA LEU A 199 -14.87 1.66 18.08
C LEU A 199 -16.34 1.64 17.65
N ILE A 200 -16.88 0.46 17.33
CA ILE A 200 -18.25 0.31 16.88
C ILE A 200 -19.10 -0.46 17.90
N SER A 201 -20.39 -0.15 17.96
CA SER A 201 -21.34 -0.83 18.80
C SER A 201 -21.78 -2.18 18.20
N THR A 202 -22.29 -3.07 19.06
CA THR A 202 -22.94 -4.30 18.62
C THR A 202 -24.09 -4.03 17.63
N LYS A 203 -24.82 -2.92 17.82
CA LYS A 203 -25.94 -2.53 16.95
C LYS A 203 -25.47 -2.22 15.53
N SER A 204 -24.38 -1.48 15.36
CA SER A 204 -23.86 -1.12 14.05
C SER A 204 -23.23 -2.33 13.35
N ALA A 205 -22.56 -3.22 14.07
CA ALA A 205 -22.12 -4.52 13.55
C ALA A 205 -23.30 -5.35 13.03
N LEU A 206 -24.40 -5.45 13.79
CA LEU A 206 -25.62 -6.12 13.34
C LEU A 206 -26.26 -5.44 12.12
N GLN A 207 -26.17 -4.10 12.03
CA GLN A 207 -26.67 -3.35 10.87
C GLN A 207 -25.89 -3.72 9.60
N ILE A 208 -24.56 -3.80 9.67
CA ILE A 208 -23.71 -4.29 8.57
C ILE A 208 -24.17 -5.69 8.16
N LEU A 209 -24.28 -6.63 9.11
CA LEU A 209 -24.69 -8.00 8.85
C LEU A 209 -26.08 -8.11 8.21
N SER A 210 -27.03 -7.25 8.62
CA SER A 210 -28.37 -7.25 8.02
C SER A 210 -28.41 -6.67 6.61
N SER A 211 -27.48 -5.77 6.27
CA SER A 211 -27.49 -5.05 5.00
C SER A 211 -26.60 -5.73 3.95
N CYS A 212 -25.44 -6.25 4.36
CA CYS A 212 -24.48 -6.97 3.53
C CYS A 212 -24.80 -8.47 3.55
N THR A 213 -25.87 -8.87 2.86
CA THR A 213 -26.38 -10.26 2.91
C THR A 213 -25.46 -11.30 2.24
N GLU A 214 -24.51 -10.86 1.41
CA GLU A 214 -23.52 -11.70 0.74
C GLU A 214 -22.21 -11.83 1.53
N LEU A 215 -22.14 -11.31 2.76
CA LEU A 215 -20.92 -11.30 3.56
C LEU A 215 -20.48 -12.73 3.94
N GLU A 216 -19.28 -13.10 3.50
CA GLU A 216 -18.65 -14.40 3.75
C GLU A 216 -17.57 -14.27 4.83
N PHE A 217 -16.95 -13.10 4.97
CA PHE A 217 -15.90 -12.84 5.95
C PHE A 217 -16.06 -11.47 6.61
N LEU A 218 -15.97 -11.45 7.94
CA LEU A 218 -16.03 -10.24 8.77
C LEU A 218 -14.94 -10.28 9.85
N ASP A 219 -13.99 -9.36 9.80
CA ASP A 219 -12.98 -9.17 10.85
C ASP A 219 -13.33 -7.99 11.76
N LEU A 220 -13.50 -8.29 13.04
CA LEU A 220 -13.82 -7.35 14.11
C LEU A 220 -12.82 -7.43 15.28
N ARG A 221 -11.63 -8.00 15.06
CA ARG A 221 -10.59 -8.07 16.10
C ARG A 221 -10.34 -6.70 16.71
N GLY A 222 -10.34 -6.60 18.04
CA GLY A 222 -10.12 -5.33 18.74
C GLY A 222 -11.34 -4.40 18.81
N CYS A 223 -12.49 -4.79 18.27
CA CYS A 223 -13.76 -4.07 18.45
C CYS A 223 -14.41 -4.48 19.79
N TRP A 224 -13.84 -4.01 20.90
CA TRP A 224 -14.14 -4.52 22.25
C TRP A 224 -15.60 -4.35 22.70
N ASP A 225 -16.32 -3.37 22.17
CA ASP A 225 -17.74 -3.10 22.48
C ASP A 225 -18.72 -3.96 21.66
N VAL A 226 -18.21 -4.79 20.74
CA VAL A 226 -19.03 -5.69 19.94
C VAL A 226 -19.22 -7.03 20.66
N GLN A 227 -20.47 -7.43 20.84
CA GLN A 227 -20.87 -8.70 21.45
C GLN A 227 -21.77 -9.44 20.46
N LEU A 228 -21.16 -10.37 19.71
CA LEU A 228 -21.89 -11.23 18.78
C LEU A 228 -21.91 -12.65 19.34
N GLU A 229 -23.11 -13.18 19.56
CA GLU A 229 -23.26 -14.56 20.02
C GLU A 229 -23.03 -15.55 18.86
N ASP A 230 -22.08 -16.48 19.02
CA ASP A 230 -21.76 -17.49 18.01
C ASP A 230 -22.97 -18.31 17.55
N LYS A 231 -23.89 -18.63 18.48
CA LYS A 231 -25.11 -19.38 18.16
C LYS A 231 -25.99 -18.59 17.21
N PHE A 232 -26.22 -17.31 17.51
CA PHE A 232 -26.99 -16.40 16.66
C PHE A 232 -26.35 -16.26 15.28
N LEU A 233 -25.02 -16.11 15.20
CA LEU A 233 -24.31 -16.00 13.93
C LEU A 233 -24.44 -17.28 13.09
N LYS A 234 -24.28 -18.46 13.70
CA LYS A 234 -24.39 -19.74 12.99
C LYS A 234 -25.82 -20.02 12.50
N GLU A 235 -26.83 -19.62 13.26
CA GLU A 235 -28.24 -19.79 12.88
C GLU A 235 -28.65 -18.84 11.75
N LYS A 236 -28.26 -17.56 11.83
CA LYS A 236 -28.71 -16.53 10.89
C LYS A 236 -27.79 -16.35 9.68
N TYR A 237 -26.48 -16.56 9.84
CA TYR A 237 -25.45 -16.33 8.83
C TYR A 237 -24.50 -17.55 8.73
N PRO A 238 -24.99 -18.72 8.27
CA PRO A 238 -24.24 -19.97 8.34
C PRO A 238 -22.95 -20.01 7.50
N LYS A 239 -22.84 -19.13 6.49
CA LYS A 239 -21.65 -19.02 5.61
C LYS A 239 -20.64 -17.98 6.09
N LEU A 240 -20.98 -17.19 7.10
CA LEU A 240 -20.17 -16.08 7.56
C LEU A 240 -19.06 -16.58 8.50
N LYS A 241 -17.82 -16.24 8.18
CA LYS A 241 -16.68 -16.39 9.08
C LYS A 241 -16.42 -15.06 9.78
N VAL A 242 -16.60 -15.04 11.10
CA VAL A 242 -16.31 -13.87 11.94
C VAL A 242 -14.98 -14.10 12.68
N LEU A 243 -14.10 -13.10 12.67
CA LEU A 243 -12.89 -13.05 13.50
C LEU A 243 -13.02 -11.94 14.54
N GLY A 244 -12.50 -12.20 15.75
CA GLY A 244 -12.67 -11.29 16.89
C GLY A 244 -14.06 -11.41 17.52
N PRO A 245 -14.46 -10.48 18.39
CA PRO A 245 -13.75 -9.23 18.71
C PRO A 245 -12.59 -9.39 19.69
N LEU A 246 -12.56 -10.49 20.46
CA LEU A 246 -11.44 -10.81 21.33
C LEU A 246 -10.20 -11.16 20.49
N ILE A 247 -9.08 -10.53 20.84
CA ILE A 247 -7.77 -10.92 20.33
C ILE A 247 -7.31 -12.02 21.27
N LEU A 248 -7.42 -13.28 20.84
CA LEU A 248 -6.76 -14.39 21.53
C LEU A 248 -5.27 -14.25 21.28
N ASP A 249 -4.59 -13.50 22.14
CA ASP A 249 -3.15 -13.41 22.09
C ASP A 249 -2.59 -14.78 22.46
N TYR A 250 -1.97 -15.47 21.50
CA TYR A 250 -1.35 -16.78 21.75
C TYR A 250 -0.11 -16.68 22.66
N TYR A 251 0.16 -15.49 23.22
CA TYR A 251 1.25 -15.18 24.15
C TYR A 251 0.81 -15.13 25.63
N GLU A 252 -0.47 -15.22 25.97
CA GLU A 252 -0.92 -15.31 27.38
C GLU A 252 -0.99 -16.77 27.90
N ARG A 253 0.01 -17.58 27.55
CA ARG A 253 0.28 -18.83 28.27
C ARG A 253 1.78 -19.08 28.35
N ASN A 254 2.46 -18.26 29.12
CA ASN A 254 3.53 -18.69 30.00
C ASN A 254 3.45 -17.83 31.26
N GLU A 255 2.77 -18.39 32.25
CA GLU A 255 3.15 -18.21 33.65
C GLU A 255 4.65 -18.46 33.76
N TRP A 256 5.45 -17.39 33.71
CA TRP A 256 6.75 -17.40 34.37
C TRP A 256 6.59 -16.66 35.68
N GLU A 257 6.15 -17.44 36.66
CA GLU A 257 6.65 -17.32 38.02
C GLU A 257 8.17 -17.07 38.00
N ASP A 258 8.59 -16.11 38.82
CA ASP A 258 9.90 -16.04 39.47
C ASP A 258 11.15 -16.35 38.63
N CYS A 259 11.80 -15.29 38.18
CA CYS A 259 13.27 -15.19 38.22
C CYS A 259 13.65 -13.70 38.39
N SER A 260 13.49 -13.19 39.61
CA SER A 260 14.26 -12.04 40.08
C SER A 260 15.74 -12.41 40.16
N ASP A 261 16.58 -11.40 39.93
CA ASP A 261 18.05 -11.37 40.02
C ASP A 261 18.82 -11.84 38.80
N PHE A 262 19.02 -10.91 37.85
CA PHE A 262 20.37 -10.38 37.61
C PHE A 262 20.27 -8.89 37.28
N SER A 263 20.51 -8.08 38.32
CA SER A 263 20.99 -6.72 38.18
C SER A 263 22.37 -6.76 37.52
N ASP A 264 22.50 -6.21 36.31
CA ASP A 264 23.55 -5.22 36.11
C ASP A 264 23.18 -4.21 35.02
N ALA A 265 23.53 -2.97 35.31
CA ALA A 265 22.99 -1.74 34.75
C ALA A 265 23.60 -1.36 33.41
N SER A 266 22.84 -0.61 32.60
CA SER A 266 23.34 0.48 31.76
C SER A 266 22.16 1.24 31.12
N GLU A 267 21.75 2.30 31.84
CA GLU A 267 20.88 3.43 31.50
C GLU A 267 20.89 3.83 30.01
N TYR A 268 19.76 3.99 29.32
CA TYR A 268 18.87 5.17 29.29
C TYR A 268 19.58 6.55 29.29
N LEU A 269 19.46 7.24 28.14
CA LEU A 269 19.47 8.70 27.93
C LEU A 269 20.82 9.45 27.92
N ALA A 270 21.24 9.89 26.73
CA ALA A 270 21.93 11.17 26.56
C ALA A 270 21.71 11.69 25.12
N TRP A 271 20.68 12.51 24.94
CA TRP A 271 20.36 13.22 23.69
C TRP A 271 21.03 14.60 23.57
N GLU A 272 22.06 14.94 24.33
CA GLU A 272 22.69 16.26 24.25
C GLU A 272 24.12 16.18 24.76
N PHE A 273 25.14 16.20 23.87
CA PHE A 273 26.42 16.90 24.08
C PHE A 273 27.42 16.76 22.90
N VAL A 274 27.09 17.13 21.66
CA VAL A 274 28.16 17.45 20.67
C VAL A 274 27.67 18.51 19.68
N ALA A 275 27.70 19.78 20.09
CA ALA A 275 28.07 20.96 19.28
C ALA A 275 27.68 22.23 20.05
N GLY A 276 28.53 22.60 21.01
CA GLY A 276 28.56 23.96 21.54
C GLY A 276 29.43 24.84 20.63
N GLU A 277 28.82 25.95 20.21
CA GLU A 277 29.41 27.28 19.95
C GLU A 277 30.25 27.51 18.68
N LEU A 278 29.68 28.28 17.74
CA LEU A 278 30.20 29.61 17.41
C LEU A 278 29.11 30.50 16.77
N GLU A 279 29.12 31.76 17.19
CA GLU A 279 28.20 32.87 16.93
C GLU A 279 28.18 33.43 15.48
N ASP A 280 27.01 34.01 15.17
CA ASP A 280 26.70 35.25 14.43
C ASP A 280 27.25 35.55 13.02
N TYR A 281 26.35 35.86 12.08
CA TYR A 281 26.20 37.18 11.43
C TYR A 281 24.95 37.20 10.51
N TYR A 282 24.21 38.32 10.55
CA TYR A 282 23.07 38.68 9.70
C TYR A 282 23.51 39.08 8.27
N ASP A 283 22.70 38.80 7.24
CA ASP A 283 21.88 39.79 6.48
C ASP A 283 21.54 39.37 5.03
N ASP A 284 20.28 39.65 4.70
CA ASP A 284 19.64 40.13 3.46
C ASP A 284 19.64 39.39 2.10
N ASP A 285 18.38 39.31 1.59
CA ASP A 285 17.87 39.56 0.23
C ASP A 285 18.49 38.82 -0.98
N ASP A 286 17.68 38.06 -1.73
CA ASP A 286 16.81 38.64 -2.76
C ASP A 286 15.99 37.59 -3.55
N ASP A 287 14.90 38.09 -4.09
CA ASP A 287 13.81 37.54 -4.90
C ASP A 287 14.24 36.79 -6.19
N VAL A 288 13.53 35.71 -6.61
CA VAL A 288 13.03 35.53 -8.01
C VAL A 288 12.16 34.28 -8.26
N SER A 289 10.92 34.58 -8.64
CA SER A 289 10.01 34.02 -9.66
C SER A 289 9.98 32.52 -10.05
N TYR A 290 8.77 31.99 -9.89
CA TYR A 290 8.22 30.78 -10.49
C TYR A 290 7.76 31.06 -11.94
N ASP A 291 8.41 30.46 -12.95
CA ASP A 291 7.76 30.12 -14.22
C ASP A 291 8.60 29.15 -15.07
N GLY A 292 7.93 28.25 -15.80
CA GLY A 292 8.45 27.76 -17.08
C GLY A 292 9.12 26.38 -17.17
N MET A 293 8.28 25.40 -17.52
CA MET A 293 8.51 24.38 -18.56
C MET A 293 9.31 23.11 -18.24
N TRP A 294 8.56 22.01 -18.37
CA TRP A 294 9.03 20.64 -18.44
C TRP A 294 9.44 20.37 -19.89
N ASP A 295 10.73 20.10 -20.09
CA ASP A 295 11.25 19.27 -21.18
C ASP A 295 12.72 19.02 -20.82
N ASP A 296 13.02 17.84 -20.27
CA ASP A 296 14.17 17.10 -20.80
C ASP A 296 14.16 15.63 -20.35
N GLU A 297 14.20 14.79 -21.38
CA GLU A 297 14.23 13.36 -21.41
C GLU A 297 15.65 12.90 -21.04
N GLY A 298 15.98 12.82 -19.74
CA GLY A 298 17.38 12.51 -19.36
C GLY A 298 17.74 12.27 -17.89
N ARG A 299 16.80 12.07 -16.96
CA ARG A 299 17.13 11.91 -15.51
C ARG A 299 16.68 10.60 -14.88
N LEU A 300 16.93 9.47 -15.54
CA LEU A 300 16.82 8.15 -14.89
C LEU A 300 18.10 7.73 -14.13
N GLU A 301 19.17 8.54 -14.15
CA GLU A 301 20.45 8.19 -13.51
C GLU A 301 20.56 8.52 -12.01
N GLU A 302 19.60 9.27 -11.43
CA GLU A 302 19.65 9.66 -10.01
C GLU A 302 18.76 8.84 -9.07
N LEU A 303 18.03 7.84 -9.57
CA LEU A 303 17.30 6.89 -8.73
C LEU A 303 18.20 5.69 -8.44
N GLU A 304 19.18 5.85 -7.54
CA GLU A 304 19.86 4.71 -6.91
C GLU A 304 18.84 3.94 -6.06
N LEU A 305 18.16 2.97 -6.69
CA LEU A 305 17.30 2.02 -6.02
C LEU A 305 18.18 1.00 -5.28
N ARG A 306 18.51 1.30 -4.03
CA ARG A 306 19.19 0.35 -3.14
C ARG A 306 18.16 -0.59 -2.52
N PHE A 307 18.04 -1.77 -3.11
CA PHE A 307 17.32 -2.88 -2.51
C PHE A 307 18.30 -3.65 -1.62
N TYR A 308 18.05 -3.67 -0.31
CA TYR A 308 18.77 -4.56 0.59
C TYR A 308 18.16 -5.96 0.44
N GLU A 309 18.89 -6.85 -0.24
CA GLU A 309 18.67 -8.27 -0.11
C GLU A 309 18.88 -8.68 1.35
N GLY A 310 17.95 -9.48 1.86
CA GLY A 310 18.00 -10.00 3.22
C GLY A 310 19.30 -10.75 3.46
N ILE A 311 19.89 -10.51 4.62
CA ILE A 311 21.06 -11.22 5.12
C ILE A 311 20.68 -12.69 5.28
N ASP A 312 21.18 -13.53 4.38
CA ASP A 312 21.38 -14.95 4.68
C ASP A 312 22.46 -15.04 5.77
N GLN A 313 22.03 -15.30 7.01
CA GLN A 313 22.06 -16.69 7.46
C GLN A 313 23.33 -17.50 7.20
N ASN A 314 24.55 -16.93 7.17
CA ASN A 314 25.81 -17.61 7.55
C ASN A 314 26.99 -16.63 7.48
N GLY A 315 27.65 -16.43 8.62
CA GLY A 315 28.85 -15.63 8.71
C GLY A 315 30.00 -16.24 7.91
N ASP A 316 30.59 -15.45 7.03
CA ASP A 316 32.03 -15.20 7.04
C ASP A 316 32.36 -13.98 6.16
N ALA A 317 32.96 -12.98 6.80
CA ALA A 317 33.48 -11.80 6.14
C ALA A 317 34.80 -12.13 5.46
N VAL A 318 34.91 -11.91 4.16
CA VAL A 318 36.19 -11.75 3.48
C VAL A 318 36.15 -10.54 2.56
N TYR A 319 36.94 -9.53 2.94
CA TYR A 319 37.34 -8.38 2.14
C TYR A 319 37.84 -8.80 0.75
N GLY A 320 37.31 -8.16 -0.30
CA GLY A 320 37.84 -8.25 -1.66
C GLY A 320 37.41 -7.05 -2.48
N GLY A 321 38.20 -5.98 -2.46
CA GLY A 321 37.93 -4.77 -3.21
C GLY A 321 38.17 -4.93 -4.69
N HIS A 322 37.28 -4.40 -5.52
CA HIS A 322 37.58 -3.91 -6.87
C HIS A 322 36.63 -2.74 -7.15
N GLY A 323 37.21 -1.53 -7.21
CA GLY A 323 36.53 -0.34 -7.68
C GLY A 323 36.21 -0.46 -9.17
N TRP A 324 35.02 -0.04 -9.56
CA TRP A 324 34.63 0.09 -10.95
C TRP A 324 35.25 1.36 -11.54
N PRO A 325 35.70 1.34 -12.81
CA PRO A 325 36.18 2.55 -13.48
C PRO A 325 35.00 3.47 -13.84
N PRO A 326 35.22 4.79 -13.96
CA PRO A 326 34.20 5.71 -14.45
C PRO A 326 33.90 5.40 -15.93
N SER A 327 32.62 5.40 -16.30
CA SER A 327 32.16 5.23 -17.69
C SER A 327 32.29 6.53 -18.50
N PRO A 328 32.28 6.45 -19.86
CA PRO A 328 32.75 7.51 -20.77
C PRO A 328 32.00 8.83 -20.73
#